data_AF-A0A2D3RH23-F1
#
_entry.id   AF-A0A2D3RH23-F1
#
_cell.length_a   1.000
_cell.length_b   1.000
_cell.length_c   1.000
_cell.angle_alpha   90.00
_cell.angle_beta   90.00
_cell.angle_gamma   90.00
#
_symmetry.space_group_name_H-M   'P 1'
#
loop_
_entity.id
_entity.type
_entity.pdbx_description
1 polymer ?
#
loop_
_entity_poly.entity_id
_entity_poly.type
_entity_poly.pdbx_seq_one_letter_code
_entity_poly.pdbx_strand_id
1 'polypeptide(L)'
;MDRSKHNDIVRRASAMADKASFVADDFAQALFPKTEVIFNDRMRSNAQQYLRSVVEQIEKRICTIVTGDLGVSHDLLLGIAQRGNGQSFAMLEQSGLLKTSEIVRHLFVKTQQSELAARLLQKISQEDLESTLTRHLDHADPAVAKAAMGLLVAQSKTTGATGEIAASLADLSPEIAYAFAWPITAALVRRSGFSGPQLQQATERLLAAHDESAGVARKAERLAQLLDQSGGENISVPHPMRDGLTLFIARLARQSGLTSDQIVAFTAEPDMARLVVVMRAADFPVQEALSIFAALDGGDHILTGATYGETDRDRCQTLVTRWASPEAFQNAERLLSDDFPGSPGK
;
A
#
# COMPACT_ATOMS: atom_id res chain seq x y z
N MET A 1 -18.47 -49.93 4.24
CA MET A 1 -18.86 -48.54 4.60
C MET A 1 -17.58 -47.79 4.91
N ASP A 2 -17.33 -46.71 4.18
CA ASP A 2 -15.99 -46.19 3.88
C ASP A 2 -15.43 -45.30 5.01
N ARG A 3 -14.53 -45.83 5.84
CA ARG A 3 -13.90 -45.11 6.99
C ARG A 3 -13.23 -43.79 6.57
N SER A 4 -12.79 -43.70 5.33
CA SER A 4 -12.23 -42.48 4.71
C SER A 4 -13.24 -41.32 4.68
N LYS A 5 -14.48 -41.58 4.26
CA LYS A 5 -15.55 -40.55 4.19
C LYS A 5 -15.99 -40.07 5.56
N HIS A 6 -15.97 -40.94 6.57
CA HIS A 6 -16.35 -40.56 7.94
C HIS A 6 -15.32 -39.64 8.58
N ASN A 7 -14.02 -39.92 8.40
CA ASN A 7 -12.94 -39.04 8.85
C ASN A 7 -12.98 -37.66 8.15
N ASP A 8 -13.38 -37.62 6.88
CA ASP A 8 -13.55 -36.37 6.14
C ASP A 8 -14.71 -35.50 6.67
N ILE A 9 -15.83 -36.10 7.07
CA ILE A 9 -16.99 -35.37 7.63
C ILE A 9 -16.65 -34.81 9.01
N VAL A 10 -16.02 -35.60 9.88
CA VAL A 10 -15.62 -35.16 11.23
C VAL A 10 -14.60 -34.02 11.14
N ARG A 11 -13.61 -34.11 10.25
CA ARG A 11 -12.64 -33.04 10.01
C ARG A 11 -13.30 -31.76 9.47
N ARG A 12 -14.26 -31.89 8.56
CA ARG A 12 -15.04 -30.73 8.05
C ARG A 12 -15.89 -30.09 9.14
N ALA A 13 -16.55 -30.88 9.98
CA ALA A 13 -17.37 -30.37 11.08
C ALA A 13 -16.54 -29.59 12.10
N SER A 14 -15.37 -30.11 12.49
CA SER A 14 -14.45 -29.40 13.40
C SER A 14 -13.97 -28.07 12.79
N ALA A 15 -13.55 -28.09 11.52
CA ALA A 15 -13.11 -26.87 10.84
C ALA A 15 -14.23 -25.84 10.61
N MET A 16 -15.51 -26.26 10.58
CA MET A 16 -16.65 -25.36 10.52
C MET A 16 -17.02 -24.79 11.89
N ALA A 17 -16.89 -25.58 12.96
CA ALA A 17 -17.16 -25.12 14.33
C ALA A 17 -16.19 -23.98 14.73
N ASP A 18 -14.90 -24.14 14.40
CA ASP A 18 -13.88 -23.11 14.63
C ASP A 18 -14.15 -21.82 13.83
N LYS A 19 -14.91 -21.91 12.73
CA LYS A 19 -15.24 -20.78 11.86
C LYS A 19 -16.56 -20.10 12.19
N ALA A 20 -17.46 -20.78 12.87
CA ALA A 20 -18.80 -20.28 13.16
C ALA A 20 -18.77 -19.02 14.06
N SER A 21 -17.77 -18.92 14.96
CA SER A 21 -17.56 -17.72 15.79
C SER A 21 -17.26 -16.49 14.95
N PHE A 22 -16.48 -16.61 13.87
CA PHE A 22 -16.12 -15.49 13.00
C PHE A 22 -17.29 -15.00 12.15
N VAL A 23 -18.32 -15.82 11.89
CA VAL A 23 -19.46 -15.42 11.07
C VAL A 23 -20.22 -14.26 11.71
N ALA A 24 -20.40 -14.28 13.03
CA ALA A 24 -21.07 -13.20 13.75
C ALA A 24 -20.25 -11.90 13.71
N ASP A 25 -18.92 -12.00 13.85
CA ASP A 25 -18.03 -10.85 13.78
C ASP A 25 -17.96 -10.25 12.36
N ASP A 26 -17.84 -11.10 11.33
CA ASP A 26 -17.84 -10.69 9.92
C ASP A 26 -19.18 -10.00 9.57
N PHE A 27 -20.30 -10.56 10.03
CA PHE A 27 -21.62 -9.97 9.81
C PHE A 27 -21.81 -8.65 10.56
N ALA A 28 -21.34 -8.57 11.81
CA ALA A 28 -21.36 -7.34 12.59
C ALA A 28 -20.51 -6.24 11.92
N GLN A 29 -19.33 -6.56 11.40
CA GLN A 29 -18.49 -5.61 10.66
C GLN A 29 -19.14 -5.17 9.34
N ALA A 30 -19.85 -6.07 8.65
CA ALA A 30 -20.56 -5.75 7.42
C ALA A 30 -21.78 -4.85 7.64
N LEU A 31 -22.53 -5.05 8.74
CA LEU A 31 -23.71 -4.24 9.07
C LEU A 31 -23.37 -2.93 9.79
N PHE A 32 -22.36 -2.96 10.65
CA PHE A 32 -21.98 -1.86 11.55
C PHE A 32 -20.48 -1.57 11.41
N PRO A 33 -20.04 -1.02 10.27
CA PRO A 33 -18.65 -0.66 10.08
C PRO A 33 -18.22 0.38 11.13
N LYS A 34 -17.02 0.21 11.68
CA LYS A 34 -16.44 1.14 12.67
C LYS A 34 -15.89 2.43 12.04
N THR A 35 -15.86 2.50 10.72
CA THR A 35 -15.29 3.61 9.95
C THR A 35 -16.26 4.02 8.85
N GLU A 36 -16.26 5.30 8.49
CA GLU A 36 -17.07 5.83 7.39
C GLU A 36 -16.42 5.63 6.00
N VAL A 37 -15.25 4.99 5.95
CA VAL A 37 -14.57 4.66 4.68
C VAL A 37 -15.40 3.63 3.91
N ILE A 38 -15.76 3.98 2.67
CA ILE A 38 -16.54 3.12 1.79
C ILE A 38 -15.62 2.24 0.96
N PHE A 39 -15.64 0.93 1.24
CA PHE A 39 -14.97 -0.07 0.42
C PHE A 39 -15.88 -0.49 -0.74
N ASN A 40 -15.58 -0.04 -1.95
CA ASN A 40 -16.33 -0.44 -3.15
C ASN A 40 -15.87 -1.81 -3.69
N ASP A 41 -16.65 -2.42 -4.60
CA ASP A 41 -16.34 -3.75 -5.14
C ASP A 41 -15.06 -3.76 -5.98
N ARG A 42 -14.73 -2.63 -6.60
CA ARG A 42 -13.48 -2.47 -7.36
C ARG A 42 -12.27 -2.53 -6.44
N MET A 43 -12.28 -1.84 -5.29
CA MET A 43 -11.24 -1.91 -4.26
C MET A 43 -11.09 -3.34 -3.75
N ARG A 44 -12.19 -4.06 -3.51
CA ARG A 44 -12.14 -5.48 -3.11
C ARG A 44 -11.50 -6.37 -4.19
N SER A 45 -11.89 -6.19 -5.45
CA SER A 45 -11.32 -6.91 -6.59
C SER A 45 -9.82 -6.63 -6.75
N ASN A 46 -9.46 -5.34 -6.74
CA ASN A 46 -8.09 -4.83 -6.78
C ASN A 46 -7.22 -5.39 -5.64
N ALA A 47 -7.78 -5.47 -4.45
CA ALA A 47 -7.13 -6.02 -3.27
C ALA A 47 -6.81 -7.51 -3.46
N GLN A 48 -7.77 -8.30 -3.95
CA GLN A 48 -7.56 -9.72 -4.22
C GLN A 48 -6.54 -9.96 -5.34
N GLN A 49 -6.59 -9.18 -6.42
CA GLN A 49 -5.61 -9.23 -7.50
C GLN A 49 -4.21 -8.91 -7.00
N TYR A 50 -4.07 -7.83 -6.22
CA TYR A 50 -2.78 -7.44 -5.64
C TYR A 50 -2.20 -8.53 -4.75
N LEU A 51 -2.99 -9.09 -3.82
CA LEU A 51 -2.54 -10.17 -2.94
C LEU A 51 -2.08 -11.40 -3.73
N ARG A 52 -2.85 -11.79 -4.76
CA ARG A 52 -2.47 -12.90 -5.64
C ARG A 52 -1.14 -12.62 -6.33
N SER A 53 -0.99 -11.43 -6.91
CA SER A 53 0.24 -10.99 -7.59
C SER A 53 1.45 -11.00 -6.66
N VAL A 54 1.33 -10.47 -5.42
CA VAL A 54 2.41 -10.51 -4.42
C VAL A 54 2.79 -11.94 -4.08
N VAL A 55 1.81 -12.79 -3.77
CA VAL A 55 2.06 -14.18 -3.38
C VAL A 55 2.78 -14.93 -4.51
N GLU A 56 2.30 -14.80 -5.74
CA GLU A 56 2.92 -15.43 -6.91
C GLU A 56 4.36 -14.96 -7.13
N GLN A 57 4.64 -13.67 -6.99
CA GLN A 57 6.00 -13.12 -7.16
C GLN A 57 6.97 -13.60 -6.10
N ILE A 58 6.57 -13.59 -4.81
CA ILE A 58 7.39 -14.09 -3.72
C ILE A 58 7.61 -15.60 -3.88
N GLU A 59 6.54 -16.36 -4.18
CA GLU A 59 6.60 -17.81 -4.38
C GLU A 59 7.57 -18.18 -5.51
N LYS A 60 7.45 -17.49 -6.66
CA LYS A 60 8.36 -17.66 -7.80
C LYS A 60 9.79 -17.31 -7.44
N ARG A 61 10.02 -16.22 -6.69
CA ARG A 61 11.37 -15.78 -6.31
C ARG A 61 12.04 -16.77 -5.36
N ILE A 62 11.32 -17.26 -4.34
CA ILE A 62 11.82 -18.31 -3.43
C ILE A 62 12.17 -19.56 -4.23
N CYS A 63 11.27 -20.04 -5.09
CA CYS A 63 11.50 -21.24 -5.89
C CYS A 63 12.69 -21.07 -6.86
N THR A 64 12.89 -19.87 -7.42
CA THR A 64 14.04 -19.57 -8.28
C THR A 64 15.36 -19.66 -7.51
N ILE A 65 15.42 -19.12 -6.28
CA ILE A 65 16.61 -19.21 -5.42
C ILE A 65 16.88 -20.66 -5.01
N VAL A 66 15.84 -21.42 -4.65
CA VAL A 66 15.96 -22.83 -4.24
C VAL A 66 16.47 -23.72 -5.39
N THR A 67 15.91 -23.55 -6.57
CA THR A 67 16.22 -24.41 -7.72
C THR A 67 17.50 -24.00 -8.45
N GLY A 68 17.76 -22.70 -8.56
CA GLY A 68 18.96 -22.15 -9.20
C GLY A 68 20.17 -22.13 -8.26
N ASP A 69 20.09 -21.39 -7.16
CA ASP A 69 21.26 -21.10 -6.32
C ASP A 69 21.56 -22.22 -5.31
N LEU A 70 20.54 -22.96 -4.88
CA LEU A 70 20.68 -24.05 -3.89
C LEU A 70 20.61 -25.45 -4.51
N GLY A 71 20.43 -25.55 -5.83
CA GLY A 71 20.52 -26.80 -6.60
C GLY A 71 19.44 -27.85 -6.30
N VAL A 72 18.30 -27.45 -5.72
CA VAL A 72 17.22 -28.41 -5.40
C VAL A 72 16.45 -28.78 -6.67
N SER A 73 16.55 -30.05 -7.06
CA SER A 73 15.78 -30.63 -8.17
C SER A 73 14.49 -31.26 -7.66
N HIS A 74 13.48 -30.43 -7.43
CA HIS A 74 12.13 -30.86 -7.04
C HIS A 74 11.11 -30.38 -8.06
N ASP A 75 10.39 -31.31 -8.70
CA ASP A 75 9.51 -31.02 -9.86
C ASP A 75 8.50 -29.90 -9.61
N LEU A 76 7.83 -29.90 -8.45
CA LEU A 76 6.89 -28.83 -8.09
C LEU A 76 7.57 -27.46 -7.99
N LEU A 77 8.73 -27.38 -7.32
CA LEU A 77 9.45 -26.12 -7.11
C LEU A 77 10.02 -25.59 -8.43
N LEU A 78 10.53 -26.49 -9.29
CA LEU A 78 10.96 -26.16 -10.65
C LEU A 78 9.79 -25.65 -11.51
N GLY A 79 8.64 -26.31 -11.42
CA GLY A 79 7.43 -25.89 -12.12
C GLY A 79 6.96 -24.50 -11.73
N ILE A 80 7.00 -24.17 -10.43
CA ILE A 80 6.66 -22.84 -9.91
C ILE A 80 7.68 -21.79 -10.37
N ALA A 81 8.99 -22.09 -10.25
CA ALA A 81 10.06 -21.18 -10.67
C ALA A 81 9.95 -20.79 -12.16
N GLN A 82 9.64 -21.75 -13.03
CA GLN A 82 9.58 -21.55 -14.48
C GLN A 82 8.26 -20.96 -14.96
N ARG A 83 7.12 -21.45 -14.47
CA ARG A 83 5.80 -21.10 -15.01
C ARG A 83 5.08 -20.01 -14.25
N GLY A 84 5.49 -19.70 -13.01
CA GLY A 84 4.84 -18.68 -12.19
C GLY A 84 3.41 -19.04 -11.77
N ASN A 85 2.98 -20.30 -11.92
CA ASN A 85 1.68 -20.77 -11.44
C ASN A 85 1.71 -20.96 -9.93
N GLY A 86 1.85 -19.86 -9.20
CA GLY A 86 1.78 -19.84 -7.75
C GLY A 86 0.44 -20.42 -7.29
N GLN A 87 0.50 -21.38 -6.38
CA GLN A 87 -0.69 -22.09 -5.92
C GLN A 87 -0.79 -22.06 -4.38
N SER A 88 0.07 -21.25 -3.74
CA SER A 88 0.05 -21.06 -2.29
C SER A 88 -1.06 -20.11 -1.83
N PHE A 89 -1.59 -19.26 -2.72
CA PHE A 89 -2.63 -18.27 -2.40
C PHE A 89 -3.88 -18.88 -1.73
N ALA A 90 -4.51 -19.89 -2.34
CA ALA A 90 -5.74 -20.47 -1.82
C ALA A 90 -5.56 -21.09 -0.41
N MET A 91 -4.36 -21.61 -0.12
CA MET A 91 -4.04 -22.15 1.20
C MET A 91 -3.87 -21.04 2.23
N LEU A 92 -3.19 -19.96 1.86
CA LEU A 92 -2.94 -18.80 2.72
C LEU A 92 -4.22 -18.04 3.02
N GLU A 93 -5.09 -17.85 2.02
CA GLU A 93 -6.40 -17.23 2.15
C GLU A 93 -7.27 -17.97 3.17
N GLN A 94 -7.35 -19.30 3.06
CA GLN A 94 -8.14 -20.13 3.97
C GLN A 94 -7.59 -20.17 5.40
N SER A 95 -6.29 -19.96 5.57
CA SER A 95 -5.63 -19.97 6.88
C SER A 95 -5.76 -18.66 7.66
N GLY A 96 -6.18 -17.57 7.00
CA GLY A 96 -6.23 -16.24 7.61
C GLY A 96 -4.86 -15.53 7.73
N LEU A 97 -3.76 -16.16 7.31
CA LEU A 97 -2.41 -15.57 7.39
C LEU A 97 -2.21 -14.32 6.50
N LEU A 98 -3.13 -14.05 5.57
CA LEU A 98 -3.14 -12.83 4.76
C LEU A 98 -3.99 -11.70 5.35
N LYS A 99 -4.62 -11.92 6.52
CA LYS A 99 -5.58 -10.99 7.14
C LYS A 99 -4.98 -10.22 8.32
N THR A 100 -3.65 -10.13 8.44
CA THR A 100 -3.02 -9.35 9.51
C THR A 100 -3.24 -7.85 9.29
N SER A 101 -3.20 -7.07 10.38
CA SER A 101 -3.41 -5.61 10.34
C SER A 101 -2.46 -4.91 9.39
N GLU A 102 -1.20 -5.34 9.34
CA GLU A 102 -0.14 -4.75 8.53
C GLU A 102 -0.41 -4.99 7.04
N ILE A 103 -0.76 -6.24 6.67
CA ILE A 103 -1.09 -6.60 5.30
C ILE A 103 -2.35 -5.86 4.84
N VAL A 104 -3.39 -5.83 5.67
CA VAL A 104 -4.67 -5.16 5.33
C VAL A 104 -4.47 -3.65 5.18
N ARG A 105 -3.67 -3.01 6.05
CA ARG A 105 -3.35 -1.59 5.93
C ARG A 105 -2.56 -1.28 4.66
N HIS A 106 -1.55 -2.09 4.34
CA HIS A 106 -0.80 -1.96 3.09
C HIS A 106 -1.73 -2.11 1.88
N LEU A 107 -2.61 -3.10 1.90
CA LEU A 107 -3.56 -3.37 0.83
C LEU A 107 -4.54 -2.22 0.61
N PHE A 108 -5.02 -1.63 1.71
CA PHE A 108 -5.86 -0.44 1.65
C PHE A 108 -5.15 0.72 0.95
N VAL A 109 -3.91 1.01 1.31
CA VAL A 109 -3.13 2.08 0.67
C VAL A 109 -2.95 1.81 -0.82
N LYS A 110 -2.57 0.58 -1.22
CA LYS A 110 -2.36 0.24 -2.64
C LYS A 110 -3.65 0.30 -3.45
N THR A 111 -4.75 -0.18 -2.90
CA THR A 111 -6.05 -0.12 -3.59
C THR A 111 -6.55 1.31 -3.71
N GLN A 112 -6.40 2.13 -2.67
CA GLN A 112 -6.75 3.54 -2.73
C GLN A 112 -5.88 4.30 -3.73
N GLN A 113 -4.56 4.05 -3.78
CA GLN A 113 -3.68 4.63 -4.81
C GLN A 113 -4.17 4.29 -6.24
N SER A 114 -4.59 3.04 -6.46
CA SER A 114 -5.14 2.65 -7.76
C SER A 114 -6.47 3.32 -8.09
N GLU A 115 -7.35 3.50 -7.10
CA GLU A 115 -8.61 4.24 -7.31
C GLU A 115 -8.33 5.71 -7.64
N LEU A 116 -7.42 6.36 -6.92
CA LEU A 116 -7.00 7.73 -7.22
C LEU A 116 -6.38 7.85 -8.61
N ALA A 117 -5.53 6.90 -9.01
CA ALA A 117 -4.92 6.91 -10.34
C ALA A 117 -5.99 6.77 -11.43
N ALA A 118 -6.96 5.88 -11.23
CA ALA A 118 -8.07 5.71 -12.16
C ALA A 118 -8.96 6.97 -12.25
N ARG A 119 -9.24 7.64 -11.14
CA ARG A 119 -9.99 8.91 -11.12
C ARG A 119 -9.23 10.03 -11.82
N LEU A 120 -7.92 10.10 -11.62
CA LEU A 120 -7.09 11.11 -12.28
C LEU A 120 -7.14 10.93 -13.79
N LEU A 121 -7.01 9.69 -14.30
CA LEU A 121 -7.11 9.36 -15.73
C LEU A 121 -8.48 9.66 -16.36
N GLN A 122 -9.54 9.84 -15.57
CA GLN A 122 -10.83 10.32 -16.09
C GLN A 122 -10.86 11.83 -16.34
N LYS A 123 -9.92 12.58 -15.72
CA LYS A 123 -9.89 14.05 -15.72
C LYS A 123 -8.74 14.61 -16.56
N ILE A 124 -7.70 13.83 -16.81
CA ILE A 124 -6.55 14.18 -17.63
C ILE A 124 -6.33 13.10 -18.69
N SER A 125 -5.95 13.50 -19.91
CA SER A 125 -5.57 12.53 -20.92
C SER A 125 -4.32 11.76 -20.48
N GLN A 126 -4.16 10.52 -20.93
CA GLN A 126 -2.96 9.74 -20.63
C GLN A 126 -1.70 10.41 -21.20
N GLU A 127 -1.80 11.04 -22.37
CA GLU A 127 -0.71 11.78 -23.01
C GLU A 127 -0.25 12.98 -22.14
N ASP A 128 -1.19 13.73 -21.58
CA ASP A 128 -0.87 14.85 -20.69
C ASP A 128 -0.22 14.37 -19.37
N LEU A 129 -0.64 13.22 -18.85
CA LEU A 129 -0.03 12.62 -17.66
C LEU A 129 1.39 12.11 -17.93
N GLU A 130 1.63 11.53 -19.10
CA GLU A 130 2.97 11.12 -19.54
C GLU A 130 3.87 12.32 -19.83
N SER A 131 3.32 13.40 -20.42
CA SER A 131 4.01 14.67 -20.66
C SER A 131 4.49 15.33 -19.35
N THR A 132 3.75 15.08 -18.27
CA THR A 132 4.02 15.64 -16.94
C THR A 132 5.30 15.07 -16.34
N LEU A 133 5.50 13.76 -16.40
CA LEU A 133 6.70 13.12 -15.86
C LEU A 133 7.91 13.33 -16.79
N THR A 134 7.69 13.37 -18.09
CA THR A 134 8.75 13.62 -19.08
C THR A 134 9.30 15.04 -19.00
N ARG A 135 8.53 16.02 -18.53
CA ARG A 135 9.01 17.40 -18.26
C ARG A 135 10.26 17.44 -17.37
N HIS A 136 10.39 16.52 -16.42
CA HIS A 136 11.53 16.47 -15.52
C HIS A 136 12.76 15.77 -16.12
N LEU A 137 12.62 15.12 -17.29
CA LEU A 137 13.74 14.47 -17.98
C LEU A 137 14.69 15.48 -18.63
N ASP A 138 14.17 16.61 -19.10
CA ASP A 138 14.96 17.69 -19.71
C ASP A 138 15.39 18.76 -18.69
N HIS A 139 15.39 18.41 -17.40
CA HIS A 139 15.77 19.34 -16.34
C HIS A 139 17.27 19.70 -16.42
N ALA A 140 17.58 20.98 -16.15
CA ALA A 140 18.96 21.50 -16.23
C ALA A 140 19.93 20.81 -15.25
N ASP A 141 19.43 20.42 -14.06
CA ASP A 141 20.18 19.57 -13.14
C ASP A 141 20.10 18.09 -13.58
N PRO A 142 21.24 17.45 -13.96
CA PRO A 142 21.27 16.04 -14.35
C PRO A 142 20.85 15.08 -13.24
N ALA A 143 20.97 15.47 -11.96
CA ALA A 143 20.51 14.63 -10.85
C ALA A 143 18.98 14.50 -10.84
N VAL A 144 18.26 15.60 -11.11
CA VAL A 144 16.78 15.61 -11.24
C VAL A 144 16.35 14.76 -12.44
N ALA A 145 16.97 14.98 -13.61
CA ALA A 145 16.68 14.20 -14.82
C ALA A 145 16.86 12.69 -14.60
N LYS A 146 17.96 12.29 -13.96
CA LYS A 146 18.23 10.89 -13.61
C LYS A 146 17.20 10.31 -12.63
N ALA A 147 16.76 11.09 -11.64
CA ALA A 147 15.75 10.66 -10.69
C ALA A 147 14.37 10.50 -11.35
N ALA A 148 13.99 11.40 -12.26
CA ALA A 148 12.78 11.32 -13.06
C ALA A 148 12.77 10.07 -13.95
N MET A 149 13.87 9.79 -14.64
CA MET A 149 14.03 8.55 -15.42
C MET A 149 13.90 7.31 -14.51
N GLY A 150 14.52 7.34 -13.34
CA GLY A 150 14.42 6.25 -12.36
C GLY A 150 12.98 5.99 -11.88
N LEU A 151 12.19 7.05 -11.69
CA LEU A 151 10.77 6.95 -11.34
C LEU A 151 9.95 6.35 -12.49
N LEU A 152 10.15 6.82 -13.71
CA LEU A 152 9.45 6.28 -14.90
C LEU A 152 9.72 4.78 -15.10
N VAL A 153 10.99 4.36 -14.98
CA VAL A 153 11.38 2.94 -15.08
C VAL A 153 10.78 2.11 -13.95
N ALA A 154 10.64 2.67 -12.74
CA ALA A 154 9.99 1.96 -11.65
C ALA A 154 8.48 1.82 -11.92
N GLN A 155 7.81 2.89 -12.36
CA GLN A 155 6.38 2.89 -12.66
C GLN A 155 6.05 1.91 -13.80
N SER A 156 6.85 1.88 -14.87
CA SER A 156 6.62 0.97 -16.01
C SER A 156 6.68 -0.51 -15.62
N LYS A 157 7.38 -0.87 -14.52
CA LYS A 157 7.42 -2.24 -13.99
C LYS A 157 6.20 -2.58 -13.14
N THR A 158 5.49 -1.57 -12.65
CA THR A 158 4.31 -1.70 -11.79
C THR A 158 3.00 -1.55 -12.55
N THR A 159 3.04 -1.12 -13.81
CA THR A 159 1.86 -1.06 -14.67
C THR A 159 1.51 -2.46 -15.17
N GLY A 160 0.43 -3.04 -14.63
CA GLY A 160 -0.17 -4.27 -15.15
C GLY A 160 -0.88 -4.02 -16.49
N ALA A 161 -1.55 -5.05 -17.02
CA ALA A 161 -2.49 -4.85 -18.12
C ALA A 161 -3.58 -3.84 -17.71
N THR A 162 -4.20 -3.15 -18.67
CA THR A 162 -5.20 -2.10 -18.39
C THR A 162 -6.28 -2.61 -17.42
N GLY A 163 -6.31 -2.03 -16.21
CA GLY A 163 -7.28 -2.39 -15.17
C GLY A 163 -6.78 -3.39 -14.12
N GLU A 164 -5.53 -3.88 -14.21
CA GLU A 164 -4.93 -4.75 -13.20
C GLU A 164 -3.94 -3.99 -12.30
N ILE A 165 -4.03 -4.20 -10.99
CA ILE A 165 -2.98 -3.78 -10.07
C ILE A 165 -1.89 -4.85 -10.05
N ALA A 166 -0.75 -4.57 -10.67
CA ALA A 166 0.43 -5.40 -10.51
C ALA A 166 1.16 -5.02 -9.22
N ALA A 167 1.49 -6.04 -8.42
CA ALA A 167 2.40 -5.82 -7.32
C ALA A 167 3.84 -5.72 -7.83
N SER A 168 4.72 -5.09 -7.06
CA SER A 168 6.16 -5.18 -7.25
C SER A 168 6.77 -5.49 -5.90
N LEU A 169 7.67 -6.47 -5.86
CA LEU A 169 8.41 -6.79 -4.64
C LEU A 169 9.14 -5.56 -4.09
N ALA A 170 9.71 -4.73 -4.96
CA ALA A 170 10.45 -3.53 -4.57
C ALA A 170 9.57 -2.44 -3.91
N ASP A 171 8.24 -2.51 -4.08
CA ASP A 171 7.29 -1.58 -3.46
C ASP A 171 6.77 -2.04 -2.09
N LEU A 172 7.19 -3.21 -1.63
CA LEU A 172 6.89 -3.70 -0.29
C LEU A 172 7.89 -3.11 0.70
N SER A 173 7.42 -2.63 1.85
CA SER A 173 8.32 -2.33 2.96
C SER A 173 8.96 -3.63 3.47
N PRO A 174 10.12 -3.59 4.14
CA PRO A 174 10.75 -4.77 4.72
C PRO A 174 9.82 -5.55 5.65
N GLU A 175 9.00 -4.85 6.44
CA GLU A 175 8.03 -5.45 7.36
C GLU A 175 6.94 -6.21 6.61
N ILE A 176 6.42 -5.62 5.53
CA ILE A 176 5.40 -6.26 4.69
C ILE A 176 5.99 -7.44 3.91
N ALA A 177 7.20 -7.29 3.35
CA ALA A 177 7.90 -8.38 2.68
C ALA A 177 8.11 -9.56 3.64
N TYR A 178 8.53 -9.29 4.88
CA TYR A 178 8.67 -10.30 5.93
C TYR A 178 7.33 -10.97 6.28
N ALA A 179 6.26 -10.19 6.43
CA ALA A 179 4.91 -10.68 6.76
C ALA A 179 4.35 -11.63 5.68
N PHE A 180 4.71 -11.44 4.41
CA PHE A 180 4.34 -12.38 3.35
C PHE A 180 5.30 -13.57 3.20
N ALA A 181 6.61 -13.34 3.30
CA ALA A 181 7.61 -14.33 2.90
C ALA A 181 7.55 -15.61 3.74
N TRP A 182 7.38 -15.51 5.05
CA TRP A 182 7.35 -16.69 5.93
C TRP A 182 6.10 -17.55 5.79
N PRO A 183 4.86 -16.99 5.79
CA PRO A 183 3.66 -17.76 5.46
C PRO A 183 3.76 -18.47 4.10
N ILE A 184 4.27 -17.79 3.07
CA ILE A 184 4.45 -18.37 1.74
C ILE A 184 5.45 -19.52 1.78
N THR A 185 6.55 -19.37 2.51
CA THR A 185 7.53 -20.46 2.72
C THR A 185 6.90 -21.67 3.39
N ALA A 186 6.10 -21.46 4.44
CA ALA A 186 5.38 -22.54 5.10
C ALA A 186 4.37 -23.23 4.18
N ALA A 187 3.70 -22.46 3.31
CA ALA A 187 2.81 -23.00 2.28
C ALA A 187 3.57 -23.84 1.26
N LEU A 188 4.74 -23.38 0.80
CA LEU A 188 5.60 -24.13 -0.10
C LEU A 188 6.08 -25.45 0.52
N VAL A 189 6.54 -25.45 1.78
CA VAL A 189 6.93 -26.68 2.50
C VAL A 189 5.77 -27.67 2.55
N ARG A 190 4.58 -27.22 2.96
CA ARG A 190 3.40 -28.08 3.09
C ARG A 190 2.94 -28.67 1.75
N ARG A 191 3.05 -27.91 0.66
CA ARG A 191 2.57 -28.32 -0.67
C ARG A 191 3.55 -29.17 -1.44
N SER A 192 4.85 -28.87 -1.34
CA SER A 192 5.90 -29.67 -1.95
C SER A 192 6.17 -30.96 -1.17
N GLY A 193 5.91 -30.98 0.15
CA GLY A 193 6.41 -32.03 1.03
C GLY A 193 7.92 -31.97 1.23
N PHE A 194 8.58 -30.93 0.71
CA PHE A 194 10.01 -30.70 0.86
C PHE A 194 10.28 -30.01 2.20
N SER A 195 10.81 -30.79 3.15
CA SER A 195 11.12 -30.33 4.52
C SER A 195 12.58 -29.89 4.70
N GLY A 196 13.31 -29.65 3.60
CA GLY A 196 14.72 -29.25 3.65
C GLY A 196 14.92 -27.79 4.09
N PRO A 197 16.05 -27.45 4.73
CA PRO A 197 16.36 -26.09 5.16
C PRO A 197 16.52 -25.11 3.99
N GLN A 198 16.66 -25.60 2.75
CA GLN A 198 16.89 -24.78 1.56
C GLN A 198 15.74 -23.79 1.30
N LEU A 199 14.49 -24.14 1.61
CA LEU A 199 13.37 -23.20 1.48
C LEU A 199 13.52 -22.02 2.46
N GLN A 200 13.91 -22.29 3.71
CA GLN A 200 14.16 -21.24 4.71
C GLN A 200 15.36 -20.37 4.31
N GLN A 201 16.46 -20.98 3.86
CA GLN A 201 17.63 -20.27 3.36
C GLN A 201 17.32 -19.39 2.15
N ALA A 202 16.47 -19.86 1.23
CA ALA A 202 16.05 -19.07 0.09
C ALA A 202 15.19 -17.87 0.50
N THR A 203 14.34 -18.04 1.52
CA THR A 203 13.54 -16.96 2.09
C THR A 203 14.41 -15.92 2.78
N GLU A 204 15.39 -16.35 3.56
CA GLU A 204 16.39 -15.45 4.17
C GLU A 204 17.17 -14.68 3.10
N ARG A 205 17.59 -15.34 2.02
CA ARG A 205 18.25 -14.68 0.88
C ARG A 205 17.35 -13.68 0.17
N LEU A 206 16.07 -14.01 -0.02
CA LEU A 206 15.09 -13.10 -0.60
C LEU A 206 14.95 -11.84 0.25
N LEU A 207 14.79 -11.99 1.57
CA LEU A 207 14.64 -10.87 2.50
C LEU A 207 15.93 -10.05 2.61
N ALA A 208 17.10 -10.69 2.64
CA ALA A 208 18.39 -10.01 2.70
C ALA A 208 18.72 -9.23 1.41
N ALA A 209 18.22 -9.69 0.25
CA ALA A 209 18.38 -9.01 -1.03
C ALA A 209 17.29 -7.98 -1.32
N HIS A 210 16.32 -7.81 -0.41
CA HIS A 210 15.22 -6.86 -0.60
C HIS A 210 15.74 -5.42 -0.52
N ASP A 211 15.55 -4.67 -1.61
CA ASP A 211 15.95 -3.27 -1.74
C ASP A 211 14.73 -2.39 -2.00
N GLU A 212 14.21 -1.76 -0.94
CA GLU A 212 13.10 -0.82 -1.04
C GLU A 212 13.43 0.44 -1.84
N SER A 213 14.73 0.78 -2.01
CA SER A 213 15.14 1.99 -2.75
C SER A 213 14.87 1.87 -4.25
N ALA A 214 14.62 0.65 -4.73
CA ALA A 214 14.19 0.37 -6.09
C ALA A 214 12.68 0.62 -6.32
N GLY A 215 11.89 0.76 -5.25
CA GLY A 215 10.45 0.96 -5.30
C GLY A 215 10.03 2.34 -5.82
N VAL A 216 8.85 2.42 -6.43
CA VAL A 216 8.24 3.61 -7.02
C VAL A 216 8.13 4.74 -5.99
N ALA A 217 7.70 4.42 -4.76
CA ALA A 217 7.56 5.41 -3.69
C ALA A 217 8.91 6.05 -3.33
N ARG A 218 9.97 5.25 -3.15
CA ARG A 218 11.32 5.76 -2.85
C ARG A 218 11.91 6.56 -4.01
N LYS A 219 11.67 6.16 -5.26
CA LYS A 219 12.09 6.96 -6.42
C LYS A 219 11.37 8.31 -6.49
N ALA A 220 10.08 8.35 -6.18
CA ALA A 220 9.31 9.59 -6.13
C ALA A 220 9.76 10.51 -4.98
N GLU A 221 10.02 9.96 -3.78
CA GLU A 221 10.60 10.70 -2.66
C GLU A 221 11.95 11.31 -3.00
N ARG A 222 12.81 10.55 -3.70
CA ARG A 222 14.11 11.04 -4.15
C ARG A 222 13.98 12.17 -5.17
N LEU A 223 13.08 12.05 -6.14
CA LEU A 223 12.82 13.12 -7.11
C LEU A 223 12.26 14.36 -6.40
N ALA A 224 11.29 14.20 -5.50
CA ALA A 224 10.73 15.29 -4.72
C ALA A 224 11.81 16.03 -3.92
N GLN A 225 12.71 15.30 -3.25
CA GLN A 225 13.84 15.89 -2.54
C GLN A 225 14.76 16.72 -3.44
N LEU A 226 15.07 16.22 -4.63
CA LEU A 226 15.95 16.92 -5.57
C LEU A 226 15.28 18.17 -6.15
N LEU A 227 13.98 18.12 -6.41
CA LEU A 227 13.20 19.29 -6.85
C LEU A 227 13.17 20.38 -5.76
N ASP A 228 13.03 20.01 -4.48
CA ASP A 228 13.09 20.96 -3.37
C ASP A 228 14.49 21.63 -3.28
N GLN A 229 15.55 20.87 -3.55
CA GLN A 229 16.95 21.34 -3.46
C GLN A 229 17.39 22.18 -4.67
N SER A 230 16.84 21.89 -5.84
CA SER A 230 17.17 22.59 -7.10
C SER A 230 16.46 23.94 -7.23
N GLY A 231 15.62 24.31 -6.25
CA GLY A 231 14.74 25.47 -6.31
C GLY A 231 15.47 26.81 -6.49
N GLY A 232 15.36 27.37 -7.69
CA GLY A 232 15.27 28.82 -7.90
C GLY A 232 13.91 29.37 -7.44
N GLU A 233 13.70 30.68 -7.51
CA GLU A 233 12.64 31.49 -6.87
C GLU A 233 11.15 31.07 -7.08
N ASN A 234 10.83 29.98 -7.80
CA ASN A 234 9.46 29.52 -8.04
C ASN A 234 9.32 27.98 -7.87
N ILE A 235 9.35 27.49 -6.63
CA ILE A 235 8.92 26.11 -6.35
C ILE A 235 7.39 26.05 -6.49
N SER A 236 6.92 25.52 -7.61
CA SER A 236 5.49 25.33 -7.86
C SER A 236 4.86 24.44 -6.77
N VAL A 237 3.68 24.81 -6.27
CA VAL A 237 2.87 24.00 -5.35
C VAL A 237 2.67 22.59 -5.92
N PRO A 238 2.81 21.51 -5.12
CA PRO A 238 2.55 20.15 -5.58
C PRO A 238 1.11 19.97 -6.07
N HIS A 239 0.92 19.30 -7.20
CA HIS A 239 -0.43 19.10 -7.76
C HIS A 239 -0.54 17.81 -8.57
N PRO A 240 -1.57 16.97 -8.36
CA PRO A 240 -1.66 15.63 -8.98
C PRO A 240 -1.74 15.69 -10.50
N MET A 241 -2.40 16.70 -11.09
CA MET A 241 -2.44 16.89 -12.55
C MET A 241 -1.13 17.41 -13.15
N ARG A 242 -0.24 18.03 -12.34
CA ARG A 242 1.00 18.66 -12.81
C ARG A 242 2.26 17.89 -12.49
N ASP A 243 2.20 17.02 -11.48
CA ASP A 243 3.29 16.17 -11.01
C ASP A 243 3.00 14.67 -11.27
N GLY A 244 1.76 14.31 -11.56
CA GLY A 244 1.28 12.94 -11.46
C GLY A 244 1.05 12.51 -10.01
N LEU A 245 0.22 11.49 -9.80
CA LEU A 245 -0.22 11.09 -8.45
C LEU A 245 0.95 10.73 -7.52
N THR A 246 1.89 9.91 -8.00
CA THR A 246 3.00 9.42 -7.16
C THR A 246 3.92 10.54 -6.69
N LEU A 247 4.32 11.44 -7.59
CA LEU A 247 5.20 12.55 -7.23
C LEU A 247 4.46 13.59 -6.38
N PHE A 248 3.19 13.87 -6.68
CA PHE A 248 2.34 14.71 -5.83
C PHE A 248 2.30 14.21 -4.38
N ILE A 249 1.99 12.92 -4.17
CA ILE A 249 1.96 12.31 -2.83
C ILE A 249 3.33 12.45 -2.15
N ALA A 250 4.42 12.14 -2.86
CA ALA A 250 5.77 12.23 -2.29
C ALA A 250 6.15 13.66 -1.90
N ARG A 251 5.81 14.67 -2.72
CA ARG A 251 6.06 16.08 -2.41
C ARG A 251 5.21 16.55 -1.23
N LEU A 252 3.93 16.19 -1.18
CA LEU A 252 3.04 16.57 -0.08
C LEU A 252 3.45 15.90 1.25
N ALA A 253 3.82 14.62 1.21
CA ALA A 253 4.37 13.88 2.34
C ALA A 253 5.60 14.59 2.92
N ARG A 254 6.55 14.98 2.05
CA ARG A 254 7.75 15.72 2.47
C ARG A 254 7.43 17.09 3.07
N GLN A 255 6.52 17.85 2.47
CA GLN A 255 6.15 19.18 2.97
C GLN A 255 5.42 19.14 4.32
N SER A 256 4.66 18.08 4.57
CA SER A 256 3.86 17.90 5.79
C SER A 256 4.55 17.07 6.88
N GLY A 257 5.66 16.41 6.57
CA GLY A 257 6.32 15.46 7.48
C GLY A 257 5.58 14.13 7.64
N LEU A 258 4.53 13.89 6.85
CA LEU A 258 3.75 12.65 6.86
C LEU A 258 4.37 11.60 5.94
N THR A 259 3.96 10.33 6.08
CA THR A 259 4.33 9.29 5.13
C THR A 259 3.42 9.33 3.90
N SER A 260 3.93 8.83 2.76
CA SER A 260 3.14 8.68 1.53
C SER A 260 1.86 7.86 1.77
N ASP A 261 1.94 6.82 2.61
CA ASP A 261 0.81 5.96 2.98
C ASP A 261 -0.26 6.72 3.79
N GLN A 262 0.15 7.63 4.68
CA GLN A 262 -0.79 8.49 5.42
C GLN A 262 -1.52 9.43 4.47
N ILE A 263 -0.81 10.09 3.56
CA ILE A 263 -1.41 11.00 2.57
C ILE A 263 -2.47 10.27 1.74
N VAL A 264 -2.17 9.07 1.27
CA VAL A 264 -3.13 8.23 0.53
C VAL A 264 -4.33 7.88 1.40
N ALA A 265 -4.11 7.43 2.63
CA ALA A 265 -5.20 7.07 3.53
C ALA A 265 -6.15 8.24 3.78
N PHE A 266 -5.63 9.47 3.86
CA PHE A 266 -6.45 10.68 4.06
C PHE A 266 -7.36 11.00 2.89
N THR A 267 -7.04 10.53 1.68
CA THR A 267 -7.91 10.70 0.50
C THR A 267 -9.12 9.78 0.47
N ALA A 268 -9.15 8.74 1.31
CA ALA A 268 -10.23 7.77 1.37
C ALA A 268 -11.32 8.15 2.38
N GLU A 269 -11.05 9.17 3.20
CA GLU A 269 -12.01 9.67 4.18
C GLU A 269 -13.12 10.48 3.53
N PRO A 270 -14.32 10.50 4.14
CA PRO A 270 -15.36 11.46 3.80
C PRO A 270 -14.79 12.88 3.78
N ASP A 271 -15.19 13.66 2.77
CA ASP A 271 -14.73 15.03 2.52
C ASP A 271 -13.20 15.20 2.46
N MET A 272 -12.42 14.12 2.38
CA MET A 272 -10.97 14.12 2.48
C MET A 272 -10.45 15.06 3.60
N ALA A 273 -11.15 15.09 4.74
CA ALA A 273 -11.01 16.15 5.74
C ALA A 273 -9.56 16.30 6.24
N ARG A 274 -8.87 15.19 6.50
CA ARG A 274 -7.45 15.23 6.90
C ARG A 274 -6.53 15.72 5.77
N LEU A 275 -6.81 15.41 4.51
CA LEU A 275 -6.04 15.96 3.38
C LEU A 275 -6.21 17.48 3.29
N VAL A 276 -7.42 17.99 3.49
CA VAL A 276 -7.70 19.44 3.51
C VAL A 276 -6.90 20.14 4.60
N VAL A 277 -6.87 19.57 5.80
CA VAL A 277 -6.04 20.06 6.92
C VAL A 277 -4.54 20.05 6.56
N VAL A 278 -4.06 19.00 5.90
CA VAL A 278 -2.66 18.91 5.44
C VAL A 278 -2.33 20.01 4.44
N MET A 279 -3.16 20.21 3.41
CA MET A 279 -2.96 21.29 2.43
C MET A 279 -2.97 22.66 3.10
N ARG A 280 -3.86 22.88 4.09
CA ARG A 280 -3.95 24.14 4.82
C ARG A 280 -2.70 24.40 5.67
N ALA A 281 -2.21 23.39 6.39
CA ALA A 281 -0.98 23.48 7.16
C ALA A 281 0.24 23.79 6.28
N ALA A 282 0.28 23.20 5.08
CA ALA A 282 1.33 23.40 4.08
C ALA A 282 1.18 24.71 3.26
N ASP A 283 0.22 25.58 3.62
CA ASP A 283 0.00 26.90 3.00
C ASP A 283 -0.39 26.88 1.52
N PHE A 284 -1.18 25.89 1.12
CA PHE A 284 -1.62 25.81 -0.27
C PHE A 284 -2.58 26.97 -0.58
N PRO A 285 -2.41 27.66 -1.73
CA PRO A 285 -3.38 28.65 -2.18
C PRO A 285 -4.77 28.04 -2.33
N VAL A 286 -5.82 28.80 -2.01
CA VAL A 286 -7.21 28.32 -2.06
C VAL A 286 -7.54 27.67 -3.41
N GLN A 287 -7.19 28.32 -4.52
CA GLN A 287 -7.47 27.81 -5.87
C GLN A 287 -6.77 26.47 -6.16
N GLU A 288 -5.52 26.31 -5.69
CA GLU A 288 -4.77 25.07 -5.84
C GLU A 288 -5.39 23.96 -4.98
N ALA A 289 -5.76 24.26 -3.74
CA ALA A 289 -6.41 23.29 -2.86
C ALA A 289 -7.75 22.81 -3.41
N LEU A 290 -8.57 23.72 -3.96
CA LEU A 290 -9.83 23.37 -4.63
C LEU A 290 -9.60 22.50 -5.87
N SER A 291 -8.59 22.83 -6.68
CA SER A 291 -8.23 22.06 -7.87
C SER A 291 -7.72 20.65 -7.51
N ILE A 292 -6.87 20.54 -6.49
CA ILE A 292 -6.38 19.25 -5.98
C ILE A 292 -7.55 18.40 -5.46
N PHE A 293 -8.41 19.01 -4.64
CA PHE A 293 -9.61 18.34 -4.13
C PHE A 293 -10.47 17.83 -5.29
N ALA A 294 -10.79 18.71 -6.24
CA ALA A 294 -11.58 18.37 -7.41
C ALA A 294 -10.90 17.30 -8.29
N ALA A 295 -9.57 17.21 -8.33
CA ALA A 295 -8.85 16.18 -9.08
C ALA A 295 -8.97 14.79 -8.40
N LEU A 296 -8.92 14.73 -7.07
CA LEU A 296 -8.90 13.48 -6.30
C LEU A 296 -10.30 12.99 -5.92
N ASP A 297 -11.26 13.90 -5.81
CA ASP A 297 -12.63 13.58 -5.39
C ASP A 297 -13.38 12.73 -6.42
N GLY A 298 -14.28 11.89 -5.92
CA GLY A 298 -15.18 11.05 -6.71
C GLY A 298 -16.38 11.78 -7.31
N GLY A 299 -16.62 13.04 -6.93
CA GLY A 299 -17.72 13.89 -7.41
C GLY A 299 -18.87 14.08 -6.42
N ASP A 300 -18.78 13.49 -5.23
CA ASP A 300 -19.87 13.51 -4.24
C ASP A 300 -19.78 14.70 -3.27
N HIS A 301 -18.62 15.37 -3.19
CA HIS A 301 -18.38 16.42 -2.20
C HIS A 301 -17.76 17.66 -2.85
N ILE A 302 -18.05 18.83 -2.29
CA ILE A 302 -17.52 20.11 -2.78
C ILE A 302 -16.81 20.80 -1.62
N LEU A 303 -15.49 20.87 -1.71
CA LEU A 303 -14.72 21.83 -0.91
C LEU A 303 -15.02 23.24 -1.44
N THR A 304 -15.40 24.17 -0.57
CA THR A 304 -15.60 25.58 -0.96
C THR A 304 -14.44 26.44 -0.51
N GLY A 305 -14.17 27.52 -1.24
CA GLY A 305 -13.13 28.49 -0.88
C GLY A 305 -13.37 29.15 0.47
N ALA A 306 -14.64 29.33 0.87
CA ALA A 306 -15.00 29.87 2.17
C ALA A 306 -14.58 28.91 3.31
N THR A 307 -15.01 27.65 3.26
CA THR A 307 -14.68 26.64 4.27
C THR A 307 -13.16 26.43 4.38
N TYR A 308 -12.46 26.40 3.24
CA TYR A 308 -11.01 26.27 3.23
C TYR A 308 -10.29 27.50 3.81
N GLY A 309 -10.73 28.70 3.42
CA GLY A 309 -10.12 29.96 3.86
C GLY A 309 -10.35 30.28 5.34
N GLU A 310 -11.51 29.91 5.88
CA GLU A 310 -11.86 30.08 7.30
C GLU A 310 -11.14 29.09 8.23
N THR A 311 -10.53 28.04 7.67
CA THR A 311 -9.79 27.06 8.46
C THR A 311 -8.49 27.67 9.00
N ASP A 312 -8.33 27.64 10.32
CA ASP A 312 -7.14 28.14 11.03
C ASP A 312 -5.89 27.30 10.71
N ARG A 313 -4.90 27.95 10.09
CA ARG A 313 -3.64 27.33 9.68
C ARG A 313 -2.81 26.84 10.87
N ASP A 314 -2.73 27.59 11.96
CA ASP A 314 -1.86 27.25 13.09
C ASP A 314 -2.40 26.00 13.81
N ARG A 315 -3.73 25.92 13.91
CA ARG A 315 -4.42 24.72 14.41
C ARG A 315 -4.19 23.52 13.48
N CYS A 316 -4.27 23.72 12.16
CA CYS A 316 -3.96 22.66 11.19
C CYS A 316 -2.51 22.17 11.33
N GLN A 317 -1.55 23.07 11.46
CA GLN A 317 -0.14 22.72 11.60
C GLN A 317 0.13 21.91 12.87
N THR A 318 -0.54 22.27 13.98
CA THR A 318 -0.48 21.51 15.24
C THR A 318 -0.98 20.07 15.05
N LEU A 319 -2.12 19.89 14.36
CA LEU A 319 -2.68 18.57 14.07
C LEU A 319 -1.77 17.73 13.17
N VAL A 320 -1.25 18.32 12.09
CA VAL A 320 -0.36 17.62 11.16
C VAL A 320 0.93 17.19 11.86
N THR A 321 1.50 18.05 12.70
CA THR A 321 2.70 17.71 13.50
C THR A 321 2.43 16.51 14.40
N ARG A 322 1.24 16.46 15.03
CA ARG A 322 0.85 15.31 15.86
C ARG A 322 0.70 14.03 15.03
N TRP A 323 0.14 14.11 13.83
CA TRP A 323 -0.02 12.96 12.93
C TRP A 323 1.29 12.47 12.33
N ALA A 324 2.28 13.36 12.19
CA ALA A 324 3.63 13.04 11.74
C ALA A 324 4.47 12.32 12.83
N SER A 325 4.07 12.38 14.10
CA SER A 325 4.74 11.66 15.18
C SER A 325 4.73 10.14 14.93
N PRO A 326 5.75 9.38 15.38
CA PRO A 326 5.78 7.93 15.21
C PRO A 326 4.53 7.23 15.77
N GLU A 327 4.04 6.20 15.08
CA GLU A 327 2.83 5.47 15.50
C GLU A 327 2.95 4.88 16.91
N ALA A 328 4.15 4.40 17.27
CA ALA A 328 4.42 3.92 18.63
C ALA A 328 4.21 5.03 19.69
N PHE A 329 4.61 6.26 19.38
CA PHE A 329 4.40 7.42 20.25
C PHE A 329 2.92 7.79 20.32
N GLN A 330 2.22 7.84 19.19
CA GLN A 330 0.77 8.14 19.15
C GLN A 330 -0.05 7.09 19.92
N ASN A 331 0.31 5.81 19.80
CA ASN A 331 -0.34 4.73 20.53
C ASN A 331 -0.04 4.82 22.02
N ALA A 332 1.19 5.14 22.41
CA ALA A 332 1.54 5.39 23.80
C ALA A 332 0.76 6.59 24.37
N GLU A 333 0.69 7.72 23.66
CA GLU A 333 -0.13 8.86 24.07
C GLU A 333 -1.58 8.48 24.26
N ARG A 334 -2.18 7.71 23.34
CA ARG A 334 -3.57 7.28 23.44
C ARG A 334 -3.80 6.42 24.68
N LEU A 335 -2.95 5.41 24.88
CA LEU A 335 -3.03 4.51 26.05
C LEU A 335 -2.77 5.22 27.38
N LEU A 336 -1.97 6.30 27.37
CA LEU A 336 -1.69 7.12 28.56
C LEU A 336 -2.75 8.20 28.80
N SER A 337 -3.46 8.63 27.75
CA SER A 337 -4.56 9.60 27.83
C SER A 337 -5.90 8.94 28.17
N ASP A 338 -6.06 7.67 27.80
CA ASP A 338 -7.11 6.79 28.32
C ASP A 338 -6.74 6.44 29.77
N ASP A 339 -7.03 7.36 30.70
CA ASP A 339 -6.85 7.14 32.14
C ASP A 339 -7.40 5.77 32.55
N PHE A 340 -6.56 5.01 33.26
CA PHE A 340 -6.90 3.74 33.91
C PHE A 340 -8.30 3.81 34.55
N PRO A 341 -9.26 2.93 34.17
CA PRO A 341 -10.47 2.73 34.96
C PRO A 341 -10.07 1.93 36.22
N GLY A 342 -9.44 2.61 37.18
CA GLY A 342 -8.84 1.94 38.33
C GLY A 342 -7.78 2.74 39.09
N SER A 343 -8.03 4.01 39.41
CA SER A 343 -7.40 4.63 40.59
C SER A 343 -8.48 4.87 41.65
N PRO A 344 -8.65 3.98 42.63
CA PRO A 344 -9.36 4.33 43.85
C PRO A 344 -8.43 5.21 44.70
N GLY A 345 -8.84 6.45 44.92
CA GLY A 345 -8.36 7.29 46.02
C GLY A 345 -7.26 8.29 45.67
N LYS A 346 -7.63 9.57 45.62
CA LYS A 346 -7.33 10.51 46.72
C LYS A 346 -8.42 11.56 46.82
#